data_AF-A0A9D9L0U8-F1
#
_entry.id   AF-A0A9D9L0U8-F1
#
_cell.length_a   1.000
_cell.length_b   1.000
_cell.length_c   1.000
_cell.angle_alpha   90.00
_cell.angle_beta   90.00
_cell.angle_gamma   90.00
#
_symmetry.space_group_name_H-M   'P 1'
#
loop_
_entity.id
_entity.type
_entity.pdbx_description
1 polymer ?
#
loop_
_entity_poly.entity_id
_entity_poly.type
_entity_poly.pdbx_seq_one_letter_code
_entity_poly.pdbx_strand_id
1 'polypeptide(L)'
;MFFIGISKVFSTKDDWQYETIGAFWDELSKEYGRENLRGLGYNWTTDTIDYVIGLKQGDIDNANCSVVLPDSGWIAVKGKTAELGQIYQEIYAKGVLTYEIESFTDEGECEILYYR
;
A
#
# COMPACT_ATOMS: atom_id res chain seq x y z
N MET A 1 -6.00 6.59 13.60
CA MET A 1 -5.02 7.42 12.86
C MET A 1 -5.59 7.82 11.50
N PHE A 2 -5.10 8.88 10.86
CA PHE A 2 -5.51 9.24 9.49
C PHE A 2 -4.43 8.85 8.48
N PHE A 3 -4.86 8.33 7.33
CA PHE A 3 -4.02 8.16 6.14
C PHE A 3 -4.52 9.11 5.07
N ILE A 4 -3.69 10.08 4.68
CA ILE A 4 -4.04 11.12 3.73
C ILE A 4 -3.19 10.92 2.48
N GLY A 5 -3.81 11.01 1.31
CA GLY A 5 -3.09 10.80 0.07
C GLY A 5 -3.91 10.98 -1.20
N ILE A 6 -3.31 10.54 -2.30
CA ILE A 6 -3.94 10.47 -3.63
C ILE A 6 -4.49 9.05 -3.81
N SER A 7 -5.79 8.95 -4.04
CA SER A 7 -6.51 7.69 -4.20
C SER A 7 -6.78 7.35 -5.67
N LYS A 8 -6.70 6.05 -5.98
CA LYS A 8 -7.18 5.43 -7.22
C LYS A 8 -7.83 4.08 -6.88
N VAL A 9 -8.79 3.64 -7.70
CA VAL A 9 -9.37 2.29 -7.64
C VAL A 9 -8.70 1.43 -8.69
N PHE A 10 -8.24 0.24 -8.30
CA PHE A 10 -7.59 -0.71 -9.19
C PHE A 10 -8.43 -1.98 -9.34
N SER A 11 -8.35 -2.58 -10.53
CA SER A 11 -8.95 -3.89 -10.80
C SER A 11 -8.05 -4.99 -10.26
N THR A 12 -8.62 -5.98 -9.57
CA THR A 12 -7.93 -7.19 -9.11
C THR A 12 -8.11 -8.37 -10.07
N LYS A 13 -8.85 -8.19 -11.17
CA LYS A 13 -9.00 -9.20 -12.22
C LYS A 13 -7.65 -9.50 -12.87
N ASP A 14 -7.40 -10.78 -13.09
CA ASP A 14 -6.22 -11.29 -13.78
C ASP A 14 -4.89 -10.80 -13.18
N ASP A 15 -4.90 -10.46 -11.87
CA ASP A 15 -3.75 -9.95 -11.13
C ASP A 15 -3.15 -8.63 -11.66
N TRP A 16 -3.93 -7.83 -12.42
CA TRP A 16 -3.48 -6.55 -12.99
C TRP A 16 -3.18 -5.46 -11.97
N GLN A 17 -3.66 -5.60 -10.73
CA GLN A 17 -3.38 -4.67 -9.64
C GLN A 17 -1.87 -4.51 -9.42
N TYR A 18 -1.07 -5.58 -9.56
CA TYR A 18 0.36 -5.48 -9.29
C TYR A 18 1.07 -4.53 -10.26
N GLU A 19 0.75 -4.64 -11.54
CA GLU A 19 1.32 -3.76 -12.58
C GLU A 19 0.80 -2.33 -12.44
N THR A 20 -0.51 -2.17 -12.27
CA THR A 20 -1.15 -0.84 -12.27
C THR A 20 -0.88 -0.04 -10.99
N ILE A 21 -0.82 -0.69 -9.83
CA ILE A 21 -0.37 -0.08 -8.57
C ILE A 21 1.14 0.24 -8.68
N GLY A 22 1.95 -0.66 -9.24
CA GLY A 22 3.38 -0.41 -9.48
C GLY A 22 3.61 0.85 -10.31
N ALA A 23 2.88 1.00 -11.42
CA ALA A 23 2.92 2.20 -12.24
C ALA A 23 2.48 3.47 -11.49
N PHE A 24 1.49 3.36 -10.60
CA PHE A 24 1.06 4.49 -9.77
C PHE A 24 2.13 4.91 -8.76
N TRP A 25 2.84 3.96 -8.15
CA TRP A 25 4.03 4.24 -7.34
C TRP A 25 5.15 4.89 -8.16
N ASP A 26 5.40 4.41 -9.37
CA ASP A 26 6.44 4.95 -10.25
C ASP A 26 6.11 6.38 -10.72
N GLU A 27 4.82 6.72 -10.85
CA GLU A 27 4.36 8.09 -11.11
C GLU A 27 4.73 9.02 -9.95
N LEU A 28 4.31 8.70 -8.74
CA LEU A 28 4.50 9.57 -7.57
C LEU A 28 5.94 9.58 -7.04
N SER A 29 6.68 8.47 -7.20
CA SER A 29 8.07 8.39 -6.73
C SER A 29 9.02 9.30 -7.52
N LYS A 30 8.67 9.71 -8.75
CA LYS A 30 9.43 10.71 -9.52
C LYS A 30 9.47 12.07 -8.84
N GLU A 31 8.42 12.41 -8.09
CA GLU A 31 8.29 13.71 -7.42
C GLU A 31 8.74 13.62 -5.95
N TYR A 32 8.28 12.59 -5.24
CA TYR A 32 8.47 12.50 -3.79
C TYR A 32 9.61 11.57 -3.37
N GLY A 33 10.13 10.74 -4.26
CA GLY A 33 11.05 9.64 -3.91
C GLY A 33 10.32 8.47 -3.26
N ARG A 34 10.63 7.24 -3.68
CA ARG A 34 9.92 6.03 -3.21
C ARG A 34 10.06 5.83 -1.70
N GLU A 35 11.22 6.15 -1.14
CA GLU A 35 11.49 6.05 0.30
C GLU A 35 10.63 6.99 1.18
N ASN A 36 10.07 8.07 0.62
CA ASN A 36 9.22 9.01 1.35
C ASN A 36 7.73 8.66 1.27
N LEU A 37 7.38 7.74 0.38
CA LEU A 37 6.02 7.34 0.10
C LEU A 37 5.61 6.14 0.96
N ARG A 38 4.31 6.05 1.22
CA ARG A 38 3.64 4.86 1.74
C ARG A 38 2.32 4.64 1.01
N GLY A 39 1.95 3.40 0.79
CA GLY A 39 0.70 3.01 0.14
C GLY A 39 -0.28 2.42 1.15
N LEU A 40 -1.58 2.57 0.89
CA LEU A 40 -2.65 1.96 1.67
C LEU A 40 -3.60 1.24 0.71
N GLY A 41 -3.68 -0.09 0.82
CA GLY A 41 -4.72 -0.91 0.20
C GLY A 41 -5.87 -1.16 1.18
N TYR A 42 -7.11 -0.93 0.74
CA TYR A 42 -8.31 -1.15 1.55
C TYR A 42 -9.56 -1.35 0.68
N ASN A 43 -10.70 -1.59 1.36
CA ASN A 43 -12.01 -1.75 0.72
C ASN A 43 -12.00 -2.79 -0.42
N TRP A 44 -11.34 -3.91 -0.17
CA TRP A 44 -11.26 -5.03 -1.11
C TRP A 44 -12.64 -5.55 -1.47
N THR A 45 -12.91 -5.64 -2.77
CA THR A 45 -14.05 -6.37 -3.31
C THR A 45 -13.56 -7.63 -4.03
N THR A 46 -14.47 -8.37 -4.67
CA THR A 46 -14.09 -9.50 -5.52
C THR A 46 -13.21 -9.06 -6.70
N ASP A 47 -13.42 -7.84 -7.20
CA ASP A 47 -12.88 -7.39 -8.49
C ASP A 47 -12.04 -6.11 -8.38
N THR A 48 -11.99 -5.46 -7.22
CA THR A 48 -11.35 -4.17 -7.04
C THR A 48 -10.69 -3.99 -5.68
N ILE A 49 -9.76 -3.04 -5.62
CA ILE A 49 -9.15 -2.52 -4.41
C ILE A 49 -9.11 -0.98 -4.49
N ASP A 50 -9.45 -0.30 -3.40
CA ASP A 50 -9.13 1.11 -3.22
C ASP A 50 -7.69 1.25 -2.72
N TYR A 51 -6.92 2.12 -3.36
CA TYR A 51 -5.51 2.30 -3.02
C TYR A 51 -5.16 3.77 -2.91
N VAL A 52 -4.43 4.14 -1.86
CA VAL A 52 -4.03 5.53 -1.57
C VAL A 52 -2.52 5.58 -1.39
N ILE A 53 -1.85 6.49 -2.09
CA ILE A 53 -0.44 6.80 -1.84
C ILE A 53 -0.35 8.15 -1.11
N GLY A 54 0.36 8.16 0.01
CA GLY A 54 0.64 9.36 0.80
C GLY A 54 2.11 9.41 1.23
N LEU A 55 2.48 10.47 1.97
CA LEU A 55 3.81 10.59 2.54
C LEU A 55 3.92 9.84 3.88
N LYS A 56 5.12 9.34 4.18
CA LYS A 56 5.46 8.83 5.53
C LYS A 56 5.40 9.95 6.57
N GLN A 57 5.74 11.17 6.18
CA GLN A 57 5.70 12.37 7.02
C GLN A 57 5.18 13.56 6.22
N GLY A 58 4.31 14.36 6.83
CA GLY A 58 3.65 15.49 6.17
C GLY A 58 2.49 15.09 5.27
N ASP A 59 2.00 16.06 4.52
CA ASP A 59 0.88 15.90 3.59
C ASP A 59 1.40 15.88 2.14
N ILE A 60 0.83 15.02 1.31
CA ILE A 60 1.10 15.02 -0.14
C ILE A 60 0.30 16.13 -0.80
N ASP A 61 0.89 16.82 -1.77
CA ASP A 61 0.17 17.85 -2.52
C ASP A 61 -0.98 17.22 -3.32
N ASN A 62 -2.09 17.96 -3.45
CA ASN A 62 -3.30 17.52 -4.16
C ASN A 62 -3.93 16.23 -3.59
N ALA A 63 -3.69 15.93 -2.31
CA ALA A 63 -4.40 14.86 -1.61
C ALA A 63 -5.92 14.97 -1.82
N ASN A 64 -6.53 13.89 -2.27
CA ASN A 64 -7.96 13.82 -2.58
C ASN A 64 -8.72 12.83 -1.69
N CYS A 65 -8.01 12.17 -0.76
CA CYS A 65 -8.56 11.12 0.08
C CYS A 65 -7.99 11.19 1.51
N SER A 66 -8.84 10.84 2.48
CA SER A 66 -8.46 10.64 3.88
C SER A 66 -9.19 9.42 4.43
N VAL A 67 -8.44 8.46 4.95
CA VAL A 67 -8.97 7.21 5.51
C VAL A 67 -8.68 7.17 7.01
N VAL A 68 -9.72 6.88 7.81
CA VAL A 68 -9.58 6.63 9.25
C VAL A 68 -9.17 5.18 9.46
N LEU A 69 -8.05 4.97 10.13
CA LEU A 69 -7.46 3.66 10.39
C LEU A 69 -7.44 3.34 11.89
N PRO A 70 -7.49 2.06 12.29
CA PRO A 70 -7.34 1.64 13.68
C PRO A 70 -6.01 2.11 14.28
N ASP A 71 -6.00 2.47 15.57
CA ASP A 71 -4.78 2.89 16.28
C ASP A 71 -3.93 1.70 16.76
N SER A 72 -4.49 0.50 16.82
CA SER A 72 -3.83 -0.70 17.36
C SER A 72 -4.32 -1.98 16.67
N GLY A 73 -3.58 -3.09 16.84
CA GLY A 73 -3.93 -4.39 16.26
C GLY A 73 -3.26 -4.70 14.92
N TRP A 74 -2.35 -3.83 14.48
CA TRP A 74 -1.54 -4.02 13.28
C TRP A 74 -0.45 -5.07 13.49
N ILE A 75 -0.21 -5.86 12.44
CA ILE A 75 0.93 -6.78 12.38
C ILE A 75 1.92 -6.25 11.35
N ALA A 76 3.20 -6.18 11.74
CA ALA A 76 4.28 -5.73 10.88
C ALA A 76 5.08 -6.91 10.34
N VAL A 77 5.34 -6.91 9.03
CA VAL A 77 6.25 -7.83 8.36
C VAL A 77 7.31 -7.00 7.65
N LYS A 78 8.57 -7.38 7.80
CA LYS A 78 9.70 -6.74 7.13
C LYS A 78 10.43 -7.77 6.28
N GLY A 79 10.92 -7.34 5.13
CA GLY A 79 11.69 -8.21 4.24
C GLY A 79 12.22 -7.45 3.05
N LYS A 80 12.72 -8.17 2.05
CA LYS A 80 13.24 -7.57 0.83
C LYS A 80 12.12 -7.37 -0.20
N THR A 81 12.18 -6.30 -0.98
CA THR A 81 11.27 -6.08 -2.12
C THR A 81 11.35 -7.22 -3.14
N ALA A 82 12.51 -7.87 -3.27
CA ALA A 82 12.67 -9.06 -4.11
C ALA A 82 11.85 -10.29 -3.63
N GLU A 83 11.44 -10.30 -2.35
CA GLU A 83 10.68 -11.38 -1.71
C GLU A 83 9.19 -11.02 -1.56
N LEU A 84 8.77 -9.86 -2.09
CA LEU A 84 7.43 -9.31 -1.87
C LEU A 84 6.30 -10.27 -2.26
N GLY A 85 6.48 -11.03 -3.35
CA GLY A 85 5.50 -12.05 -3.76
C GLY A 85 5.33 -13.16 -2.71
N GLN A 86 6.42 -13.62 -2.09
CA GLN A 86 6.34 -14.62 -1.02
C GLN A 86 5.73 -14.03 0.26
N ILE A 87 6.13 -12.80 0.62
CA ILE A 87 5.56 -12.08 1.77
C ILE A 87 4.04 -11.98 1.63
N TYR A 88 3.54 -11.59 0.45
CA TYR A 88 2.10 -11.53 0.21
C TYR A 88 1.43 -12.89 0.23
N GLN A 89 2.03 -13.92 -0.34
CA GLN A 89 1.48 -15.28 -0.25
C GLN A 89 1.29 -15.72 1.22
N GLU A 90 2.26 -15.45 2.09
CA GLU A 90 2.17 -15.78 3.52
C GLU A 90 1.12 -14.93 4.26
N ILE A 91 1.05 -13.63 3.95
CA ILE A 91 0.06 -12.73 4.52
C ILE A 91 -1.35 -13.18 4.11
N TYR A 92 -1.60 -13.39 2.82
CA TYR A 92 -2.92 -13.74 2.29
C TYR A 92 -3.33 -15.19 2.52
N ALA A 93 -2.41 -16.09 2.89
CA ALA A 93 -2.73 -17.47 3.28
C ALA A 93 -3.76 -17.57 4.42
N LYS A 94 -3.92 -16.51 5.22
CA LYS A 94 -4.91 -16.42 6.31
C LYS A 94 -6.21 -15.73 5.91
N GLY A 95 -6.41 -15.39 4.64
CA GLY A 95 -7.60 -14.71 4.10
C GLY A 95 -7.35 -13.25 3.72
N VAL A 96 -8.42 -12.54 3.33
CA VAL A 96 -8.36 -11.13 2.89
C VAL A 96 -8.07 -10.19 4.07
N LEU A 97 -7.43 -9.05 3.79
CA LEU A 97 -7.11 -8.01 4.76
C LEU A 97 -8.18 -6.92 4.76
N THR A 98 -8.40 -6.25 5.90
CA THR A 98 -9.20 -5.02 5.92
C THR A 98 -8.38 -3.83 5.45
N TYR A 99 -7.13 -3.76 5.92
CA TYR A 99 -6.18 -2.71 5.56
C TYR A 99 -4.78 -3.29 5.41
N GLU A 100 -4.03 -2.68 4.50
CA GLU A 100 -2.63 -2.97 4.25
C GLU A 100 -1.90 -1.66 4.01
N ILE A 101 -0.82 -1.39 4.75
CA ILE A 101 0.07 -0.25 4.53
C ILE A 101 1.42 -0.77 4.08
N GLU A 102 1.89 -0.27 2.95
CA GLU A 102 3.15 -0.66 2.34
C GLU A 102 4.15 0.50 2.42
N SER A 103 5.41 0.18 2.69
CA SER A 103 6.51 1.13 2.66
C SER A 103 7.75 0.46 2.12
N PHE A 104 8.49 1.20 1.28
CA PHE A 104 9.69 0.71 0.62
C PHE A 104 10.88 1.63 0.92
N THR A 105 12.09 1.12 0.71
CA THR A 105 13.33 1.89 0.71
C THR A 105 14.09 1.65 -0.60
N ASP A 106 15.00 2.57 -0.95
CA ASP A 106 15.80 2.49 -2.17
C ASP A 106 16.85 1.37 -2.12
N GLU A 107 17.17 0.87 -0.92
CA GLU A 107 18.02 -0.32 -0.70
C GLU A 107 17.29 -1.65 -0.95
N GLY A 108 16.01 -1.59 -1.33
CA GLY A 108 15.19 -2.77 -1.62
C GLY A 108 14.66 -3.46 -0.37
N GLU A 109 14.47 -2.72 0.72
CA GLU A 109 13.70 -3.17 1.89
C GLU A 109 12.22 -2.82 1.72
N CYS A 110 11.36 -3.63 2.32
CA CYS A 110 9.94 -3.36 2.45
C CYS A 110 9.44 -3.62 3.88
N GLU A 111 8.43 -2.86 4.27
CA GLU A 111 7.63 -3.08 5.47
C GLU A 111 6.16 -3.10 5.09
N ILE A 112 5.48 -4.18 5.45
CA ILE A 112 4.04 -4.36 5.26
C ILE A 112 3.39 -4.38 6.64
N LEU A 113 2.52 -3.41 6.90
CA LEU A 113 1.64 -3.39 8.06
C LEU A 113 0.26 -3.84 7.60
N TYR A 114 -0.32 -4.84 8.24
CA TYR A 114 -1.68 -5.26 7.91
C TYR A 114 -2.60 -5.34 9.12
N TYR A 115 -3.89 -5.15 8.87
CA TYR A 115 -4.98 -5.26 9.83
C TYR A 115 -6.07 -6.17 9.27
N ARG A 116 -6.68 -6.97 10.15
CA ARG A 116 -7.70 -7.97 9.85
C ARG A 116 -8.87 -7.87 10.82
#